data_AF-A0A7S0KDA7-F1
#
_entry.id   AF-A0A7S0KDA7-F1
#
_cell.length_a   1.000
_cell.length_b   1.000
_cell.length_c   1.000
_cell.angle_alpha   90.00
_cell.angle_beta   90.00
_cell.angle_gamma   90.00
#
_symmetry.space_group_name_H-M   'P 1'
#
loop_
_entity.id
_entity.type
_entity.pdbx_description
1 polymer ?
#
loop_
_entity_poly.entity_id
_entity_poly.type
_entity_poly.pdbx_seq_one_letter_code
_entity_poly.pdbx_strand_id
1 'polypeptide(L)'
;HGSRVIAVEPQADLSCAAETSSFHNGFKHGVHFIRGGVYHERSNRLLSATEQYRYGGTVNISKLYEDLEISLPTEVPIFYIGDILAQNRYPLEYNFIKIDTDSLDCELLSEILRLQKRGRLRFTTASLETWAGAGCEDDSFSILLSKLQSSGYEIYRARNDATDDYKHLTSHALTLSRGITIWKFPKMHLEEWKNVGKEWRGEYQML
;
A
#
# COMPACT_ATOMS: atom_id res chain seq x y z
N HIS A 1 -5.04 18.89 -16.88
CA HIS A 1 -5.47 18.67 -15.49
C HIS A 1 -4.40 17.87 -14.79
N GLY A 2 -3.75 18.42 -13.75
CA GLY A 2 -2.60 17.76 -13.11
C GLY A 2 -3.03 16.56 -12.28
N SER A 3 -2.23 15.49 -12.32
CA SER A 3 -2.36 14.33 -11.43
C SER A 3 -2.32 14.81 -9.97
N ARG A 4 -3.26 14.32 -9.15
CA ARG A 4 -3.30 14.57 -7.71
C ARG A 4 -2.94 13.30 -6.97
N VAL A 5 -1.94 13.37 -6.11
CA VAL A 5 -1.53 12.29 -5.21
C VAL A 5 -2.08 12.60 -3.83
N ILE A 6 -2.65 11.59 -3.17
CA ILE A 6 -2.96 11.64 -1.73
C ILE A 6 -1.96 10.69 -1.08
N ALA A 7 -1.12 11.22 -0.20
CA ALA A 7 -0.13 10.45 0.55
C ALA A 7 -0.54 10.45 2.02
N VAL A 8 -0.60 9.26 2.62
CA VAL A 8 -0.94 9.05 4.03
C VAL A 8 0.28 8.43 4.70
N GLU A 9 0.81 9.09 5.71
CA GLU A 9 2.02 8.67 6.42
C GLU A 9 1.90 9.03 7.90
N PRO A 10 1.82 8.05 8.81
CA PRO A 10 1.76 8.31 10.25
C PRO A 10 3.06 8.86 10.84
N GLN A 11 4.24 8.50 10.30
CA GLN A 11 5.52 8.93 10.85
C GLN A 11 5.81 10.37 10.43
N ALA A 12 5.92 11.26 11.42
CA ALA A 12 6.02 12.70 11.18
C ALA A 12 7.28 13.08 10.38
N ASP A 13 8.38 12.37 10.59
CA ASP A 13 9.65 12.54 9.88
C ASP A 13 9.56 12.13 8.40
N LEU A 14 9.02 10.94 8.11
CA LEU A 14 8.81 10.45 6.75
C LEU A 14 7.81 11.34 6.00
N SER A 15 6.75 11.79 6.67
CA SER A 15 5.77 12.71 6.09
C SER A 15 6.40 14.06 5.73
N CYS A 16 7.20 14.64 6.64
CA CYS A 16 7.92 15.89 6.39
C CYS A 16 8.96 15.73 5.27
N ALA A 17 9.68 14.61 5.24
CA ALA A 17 10.67 14.32 4.20
C ALA A 17 10.00 14.19 2.82
N ALA A 18 8.87 13.48 2.74
CA ALA A 18 8.10 13.34 1.52
C ALA A 18 7.52 14.68 1.03
N GLU A 19 7.02 15.50 1.94
CA GLU A 19 6.52 16.85 1.62
C GLU A 19 7.62 17.77 1.11
N THR A 20 8.78 17.76 1.78
CA THR A 20 9.97 18.53 1.38
C THR A 20 10.48 18.07 0.01
N SER A 21 10.55 16.76 -0.22
CA SER A 21 10.92 16.19 -1.51
C SER A 21 9.94 16.61 -2.62
N SER A 22 8.64 16.54 -2.36
CA SER A 22 7.61 17.00 -3.30
C SER A 22 7.76 18.49 -3.65
N PHE A 23 8.03 19.33 -2.64
CA PHE A 23 8.28 20.75 -2.84
C PHE A 23 9.51 21.00 -3.74
N HIS A 24 10.65 20.39 -3.41
CA HIS A 24 11.90 20.57 -4.17
C HIS A 24 11.82 20.06 -5.60
N ASN A 25 10.98 19.05 -5.86
CA ASN A 25 10.77 18.50 -7.20
C ASN A 25 9.60 19.17 -7.96
N GLY A 26 9.04 20.26 -7.45
CA GLY A 26 8.00 21.04 -8.16
C GLY A 26 6.59 20.45 -8.10
N PHE A 27 6.34 19.46 -7.23
CA PHE A 27 5.03 18.79 -7.08
C PHE A 27 4.17 19.39 -5.97
N LYS A 28 4.54 20.54 -5.40
CA LYS A 28 3.86 21.20 -4.25
C LYS A 28 2.33 21.23 -4.36
N HIS A 29 1.79 21.49 -5.56
CA HIS A 29 0.35 21.64 -5.78
C HIS A 29 -0.34 20.34 -6.28
N GLY A 30 0.43 19.28 -6.51
CA GLY A 30 -0.04 17.99 -6.99
C GLY A 30 -0.14 16.91 -5.91
N VAL A 31 0.32 17.18 -4.68
CA VAL A 31 0.31 16.19 -3.59
C VAL A 31 -0.40 16.75 -2.36
N HIS A 32 -1.36 15.99 -1.83
CA HIS A 32 -1.99 16.25 -0.54
C HIS A 32 -1.46 15.24 0.48
N PHE A 33 -0.83 15.75 1.53
CA PHE A 33 -0.27 14.93 2.60
C PHE A 33 -1.23 14.87 3.79
N ILE A 34 -1.48 13.66 4.29
CA ILE A 34 -2.26 13.38 5.49
C ILE A 34 -1.31 12.75 6.50
N ARG A 35 -1.05 13.49 7.59
CA ARG A 35 -0.20 13.06 8.71
C ARG A 35 -1.01 12.26 9.70
N GLY A 36 -0.98 10.94 9.57
CA GLY A 36 -1.72 10.02 10.43
C GLY A 36 -1.79 8.62 9.86
N GLY A 37 -2.23 7.68 10.70
CA GLY A 37 -2.43 6.30 10.30
C GLY A 37 -3.70 6.14 9.45
N VAL A 38 -3.82 5.00 8.80
CA VAL A 38 -5.02 4.63 8.06
C VAL A 38 -5.58 3.31 8.59
N TYR A 39 -6.91 3.21 8.64
CA TYR A 39 -7.60 2.01 9.09
C TYR A 39 -8.82 1.71 8.22
N HIS A 40 -9.19 0.43 8.18
CA HIS A 40 -10.33 -0.05 7.39
C HIS A 40 -11.68 0.27 8.07
N GLU A 41 -11.69 0.66 9.34
CA GLU A 41 -12.88 1.07 10.08
C GLU A 41 -12.76 2.50 10.63
N ARG A 42 -13.90 3.10 10.98
CA ARG A 42 -13.92 4.37 11.69
C ARG A 42 -13.50 4.18 13.14
N SER A 43 -12.53 4.96 13.58
CA SER A 43 -12.02 4.91 14.93
C SER A 43 -11.61 6.29 15.40
N ASN A 44 -11.72 6.53 16.71
CA ASN A 44 -11.10 7.67 17.38
C ASN A 44 -9.75 7.28 18.00
N ARG A 45 -9.22 6.10 17.63
CA ARG A 45 -7.93 5.62 18.12
C ARG A 45 -6.81 6.51 17.61
N LEU A 46 -5.80 6.67 18.45
CA LEU A 46 -4.53 7.25 18.09
C LEU A 46 -3.53 6.11 17.88
N LEU A 47 -2.64 6.29 16.92
CA LEU A 47 -1.47 5.43 16.73
C LEU A 47 -0.36 6.04 17.59
N SER A 48 0.11 5.28 18.58
CA SER A 48 1.25 5.69 19.39
C SER A 48 2.54 5.44 18.61
N ALA A 49 3.36 6.46 18.44
CA ALA A 49 4.68 6.40 17.81
C ALA A 49 5.75 5.85 18.77
N THR A 50 5.35 5.17 19.84
CA THR A 50 6.22 4.73 20.96
C THR A 50 7.16 3.59 20.60
N GLU A 51 6.94 2.89 19.49
CA GLU A 51 7.77 1.78 19.07
C GLU A 51 8.28 2.02 17.64
N GLN A 52 9.51 2.55 17.59
CA GLN A 52 10.39 2.55 16.41
C GLN A 52 9.93 3.43 15.23
N TYR A 53 10.25 4.73 15.30
CA TYR A 53 10.61 5.46 14.07
C TYR A 53 11.60 4.58 13.30
N ARG A 54 11.25 4.20 12.06
CA ARG A 54 12.13 3.32 11.28
C ARG A 54 13.49 4.00 11.22
N TYR A 55 14.53 3.24 11.59
CA TYR A 55 15.90 3.74 11.55
C TYR A 55 16.24 4.03 10.08
N GLY A 56 16.17 5.31 9.69
CA GLY A 56 16.50 5.78 8.35
C GLY A 56 18.01 5.71 8.10
N GLY A 57 18.54 4.49 7.89
CA GLY A 57 19.94 4.28 7.54
C GLY A 57 20.93 4.66 8.65
N THR A 58 22.13 5.11 8.28
CA THR A 58 23.26 5.36 9.19
C THR A 58 23.08 6.53 10.18
N VAL A 59 21.97 7.26 10.11
CA VAL A 59 21.70 8.42 10.96
C VAL A 59 20.68 8.04 12.03
N ASN A 60 21.08 8.20 13.30
CA ASN A 60 20.14 8.11 14.41
C ASN A 60 19.21 9.33 14.41
N ILE A 61 18.09 9.21 13.70
CA ILE A 61 17.10 10.28 13.54
C ILE A 61 16.56 10.76 14.89
N SER A 62 16.36 9.86 15.87
CA SER A 62 15.93 10.23 17.22
C SER A 62 16.92 11.18 17.90
N LYS A 63 18.22 10.89 17.79
CA LYS A 63 19.27 11.77 18.34
C LYS A 63 19.35 13.11 17.61
N LEU A 64 19.14 13.13 16.29
CA LEU A 64 19.06 14.38 15.54
C LEU A 64 17.91 15.26 16.03
N TYR A 65 16.76 14.68 16.35
CA TYR A 65 15.63 15.43 16.90
C TYR A 65 15.88 15.95 18.31
N GLU A 66 16.53 15.14 19.16
CA GLU A 66 16.99 15.58 20.48
C GLU A 66 17.98 16.76 20.36
N ASP A 67 19.00 16.65 19.51
CA ASP A 67 20.03 17.66 19.29
C ASP A 67 19.46 18.97 18.70
N LEU A 68 18.37 18.88 17.93
CA LEU A 68 17.66 20.02 17.33
C LEU A 68 16.51 20.56 18.20
N GLU A 69 16.28 19.99 19.38
CA GLU A 69 15.15 20.31 20.28
C GLU A 69 13.78 20.23 19.58
N ILE A 70 13.64 19.33 18.60
CA ILE A 70 12.39 19.10 17.88
C ILE A 70 11.58 18.05 18.62
N SER A 71 10.46 18.48 19.22
CA SER A 71 9.48 17.55 19.78
C SER A 71 8.63 16.96 18.66
N LEU A 72 8.72 15.64 18.48
CA LEU A 72 7.83 14.90 17.59
C LEU A 72 6.56 14.48 18.32
N PRO A 73 5.40 14.45 17.62
CA PRO A 73 4.18 13.92 18.21
C PRO A 73 4.38 12.45 18.56
N THR A 74 4.05 12.09 19.81
CA THR A 74 4.08 10.71 20.31
C THR A 74 2.85 9.93 19.89
N GLU A 75 1.81 10.61 19.40
CA GLU A 75 0.56 10.03 18.95
C GLU A 75 0.07 10.75 17.70
N VAL A 76 -0.44 9.99 16.74
CA VAL A 76 -1.04 10.52 15.51
C VAL A 76 -2.46 9.97 15.31
N PRO A 77 -3.38 10.74 14.73
CA PRO A 77 -4.73 10.26 14.46
C PRO A 77 -4.72 9.09 13.47
N ILE A 78 -5.64 8.16 13.65
CA ILE A 78 -5.94 7.11 12.68
C ILE A 78 -7.20 7.49 11.91
N PHE A 79 -7.10 7.56 10.58
CA PHE A 79 -8.20 7.93 9.71
C PHE A 79 -8.83 6.70 9.05
N TYR A 80 -10.16 6.72 8.89
CA TYR A 80 -10.83 5.74 8.07
C TYR A 80 -10.47 5.96 6.58
N ILE A 81 -10.03 4.90 5.90
CA ILE A 81 -9.64 4.97 4.48
C ILE A 81 -10.77 5.53 3.60
N GLY A 82 -12.03 5.22 3.91
CA GLY A 82 -13.15 5.74 3.16
C GLY A 82 -13.31 7.25 3.29
N ASP A 83 -12.94 7.86 4.43
CA ASP A 83 -13.00 9.32 4.62
C ASP A 83 -11.83 10.02 3.93
N ILE A 84 -10.64 9.42 3.95
CA ILE A 84 -9.48 9.86 3.16
C ILE A 84 -9.83 9.87 1.67
N LEU A 85 -10.40 8.76 1.19
CA LEU A 85 -10.71 8.61 -0.21
C LEU A 85 -11.92 9.45 -0.63
N ALA A 86 -12.77 9.92 0.31
CA ALA A 86 -14.03 10.64 0.08
C ALA A 86 -13.92 12.15 -0.15
N GLN A 87 -12.71 12.73 -0.08
CA GLN A 87 -12.57 14.14 0.32
C GLN A 87 -13.39 15.18 -0.48
N ASN A 88 -13.87 14.96 -1.72
CA ASN A 88 -14.59 16.03 -2.46
C ASN A 88 -15.60 15.68 -3.61
N ARG A 89 -16.31 14.52 -3.63
CA ARG A 89 -17.55 14.19 -4.44
C ARG A 89 -17.51 12.78 -5.05
N TYR A 90 -18.63 12.06 -5.04
CA TYR A 90 -18.73 10.68 -5.56
C TYR A 90 -19.23 10.56 -7.02
N PRO A 91 -18.78 9.53 -7.79
CA PRO A 91 -17.69 8.62 -7.45
C PRO A 91 -16.32 9.29 -7.61
N LEU A 92 -15.40 8.98 -6.69
CA LEU A 92 -14.00 9.45 -6.79
C LEU A 92 -13.24 8.46 -7.66
N GLU A 93 -12.57 8.98 -8.68
CA GLU A 93 -11.83 8.19 -9.66
C GLU A 93 -10.33 8.33 -9.39
N TYR A 94 -9.68 7.20 -9.12
CA TYR A 94 -8.24 7.09 -8.91
C TYR A 94 -7.64 6.22 -10.02
N ASN A 95 -6.54 6.66 -10.64
CA ASN A 95 -5.86 5.77 -11.58
C ASN A 95 -5.14 4.63 -10.85
N PHE A 96 -4.59 4.92 -9.68
CA PHE A 96 -3.72 4.00 -8.96
C PHE A 96 -3.84 4.16 -7.44
N ILE A 97 -3.80 3.04 -6.72
CA ILE A 97 -3.73 3.01 -5.25
C ILE A 97 -2.54 2.14 -4.85
N LYS A 98 -1.56 2.71 -4.14
CA LYS A 98 -0.51 1.93 -3.47
C LYS A 98 -0.88 1.74 -2.00
N ILE A 99 -0.80 0.50 -1.54
CA ILE A 99 -0.90 0.12 -0.13
C ILE A 99 0.44 -0.52 0.24
N ASP A 100 1.05 0.01 1.28
CA ASP A 100 2.35 -0.41 1.81
C ASP A 100 2.37 0.08 3.25
N THR A 101 1.81 -0.76 4.13
CA THR A 101 1.72 -0.48 5.56
C THR A 101 2.42 -1.57 6.35
N ASP A 102 2.72 -1.27 7.61
CA ASP A 102 3.33 -2.26 8.48
C ASP A 102 2.40 -3.42 8.90
N SER A 103 1.07 -3.33 8.69
CA SER A 103 0.17 -4.24 9.41
C SER A 103 -1.22 -4.52 8.84
N LEU A 104 -1.71 -3.80 7.82
CA LEU A 104 -3.15 -3.81 7.49
C LEU A 104 -3.46 -3.84 5.98
N ASP A 105 -2.53 -4.29 5.15
CA ASP A 105 -2.61 -4.15 3.69
C ASP A 105 -3.84 -4.86 3.11
N CYS A 106 -4.10 -6.08 3.57
CA CYS A 106 -5.22 -6.91 3.11
C CYS A 106 -6.58 -6.35 3.56
N GLU A 107 -6.69 -5.84 4.78
CA GLU A 107 -7.89 -5.22 5.32
C GLU A 107 -8.21 -3.90 4.60
N LEU A 108 -7.18 -3.08 4.33
CA LEU A 108 -7.33 -1.84 3.58
C LEU A 108 -7.79 -2.11 2.15
N LEU A 109 -7.18 -3.07 1.45
CA LEU A 109 -7.64 -3.44 0.11
C LEU A 109 -9.08 -3.96 0.13
N SER A 110 -9.42 -4.83 1.09
CA SER A 110 -10.77 -5.37 1.22
C SER A 110 -11.81 -4.25 1.38
N GLU A 111 -11.49 -3.22 2.16
CA GLU A 111 -12.34 -2.05 2.33
C GLU A 111 -12.42 -1.18 1.06
N ILE A 112 -11.31 -0.96 0.37
CA ILE A 112 -11.25 -0.25 -0.92
C ILE A 112 -12.15 -0.95 -1.97
N LEU A 113 -12.06 -2.28 -2.07
CA LEU A 113 -12.91 -3.08 -2.95
C LEU A 113 -14.39 -2.99 -2.54
N ARG A 114 -14.68 -2.98 -1.23
CA ARG A 114 -16.04 -2.79 -0.71
C ARG A 114 -16.59 -1.42 -1.10
N LEU A 115 -15.78 -0.36 -1.03
CA LEU A 115 -16.16 0.98 -1.47
C LEU A 115 -16.41 1.04 -2.98
N GLN A 116 -15.59 0.36 -3.79
CA GLN A 116 -15.82 0.26 -5.23
C GLN A 116 -17.12 -0.47 -5.56
N LYS A 117 -17.38 -1.62 -4.92
CA LYS A 117 -18.63 -2.38 -5.12
C LYS A 117 -19.88 -1.56 -4.77
N ARG A 118 -19.77 -0.64 -3.81
CA ARG A 118 -20.85 0.29 -3.42
C ARG A 118 -20.94 1.53 -4.32
N GLY A 119 -20.15 1.63 -5.38
CA GLY A 119 -20.13 2.78 -6.29
C GLY A 119 -19.54 4.06 -5.65
N ARG A 120 -18.85 3.95 -4.51
CA ARG A 120 -18.24 5.08 -3.79
C ARG A 120 -16.80 5.36 -4.23
N LEU A 121 -16.20 4.44 -4.99
CA LEU A 121 -14.82 4.56 -5.45
C LEU A 121 -14.74 3.92 -6.84
N ARG A 122 -13.92 4.47 -7.72
CA ARG A 122 -13.47 3.80 -8.93
C ARG A 122 -11.96 3.86 -8.94
N PHE A 123 -11.30 2.72 -9.10
CA PHE A 123 -9.87 2.70 -9.40
C PHE A 123 -9.53 1.78 -10.56
N THR A 124 -8.39 2.03 -11.22
CA THR A 124 -7.93 1.20 -12.35
C THR A 124 -7.00 0.10 -11.89
N THR A 125 -6.04 0.45 -11.02
CA THR A 125 -4.96 -0.46 -10.59
C THR A 125 -4.68 -0.25 -9.11
N ALA A 126 -4.34 -1.31 -8.40
CA ALA A 126 -3.84 -1.23 -7.03
C ALA A 126 -2.52 -2.00 -6.89
N SER A 127 -1.67 -1.61 -5.94
CA SER A 127 -0.51 -2.43 -5.55
C SER A 127 -0.47 -2.59 -4.04
N LEU A 128 0.01 -3.74 -3.59
CA LEU A 128 0.15 -4.11 -2.20
C LEU A 128 1.59 -4.55 -1.94
N GLU A 129 2.15 -4.14 -0.81
CA GLU A 129 3.41 -4.68 -0.31
C GLU A 129 3.12 -5.70 0.79
N THR A 130 2.90 -6.94 0.37
CA THR A 130 2.59 -8.00 1.33
C THR A 130 3.85 -8.56 1.91
N TRP A 131 3.97 -8.67 3.23
CA TRP A 131 5.02 -9.43 3.92
C TRP A 131 4.43 -10.17 5.13
N ALA A 132 5.22 -11.06 5.75
CA ALA A 132 4.78 -11.84 6.93
C ALA A 132 4.56 -10.92 8.14
N GLY A 133 3.32 -10.52 8.38
CA GLY A 133 2.93 -9.53 9.41
C GLY A 133 2.02 -8.42 8.89
N ALA A 134 1.87 -8.26 7.57
CA ALA A 134 1.06 -7.21 6.93
C ALA A 134 -0.48 -7.43 7.01
N GLY A 135 -0.98 -8.21 7.97
CA GLY A 135 -2.40 -8.63 8.05
C GLY A 135 -2.82 -9.64 6.96
N CYS A 136 -1.86 -10.09 6.15
CA CYS A 136 -2.07 -10.99 5.01
C CYS A 136 -1.64 -12.44 5.28
N GLU A 137 -1.72 -12.90 6.53
CA GLU A 137 -1.29 -14.26 6.88
C GLU A 137 -2.34 -15.33 6.49
N ASP A 138 -1.84 -16.54 6.20
CA ASP A 138 -2.62 -17.75 5.93
C ASP A 138 -3.64 -17.69 4.76
N ASP A 139 -4.68 -18.52 4.79
CA ASP A 139 -5.63 -18.70 3.69
C ASP A 139 -6.38 -17.40 3.30
N SER A 140 -6.42 -16.41 4.20
CA SER A 140 -7.08 -15.11 3.97
C SER A 140 -6.56 -14.40 2.73
N PHE A 141 -5.25 -14.46 2.50
CA PHE A 141 -4.64 -13.86 1.31
C PHE A 141 -5.00 -14.61 0.03
N SER A 142 -4.91 -15.93 0.05
CA SER A 142 -5.35 -16.78 -1.07
C SER A 142 -6.84 -16.58 -1.40
N ILE A 143 -7.67 -16.40 -0.37
CA ILE A 143 -9.09 -16.08 -0.51
C ILE A 143 -9.28 -14.70 -1.18
N LEU A 144 -8.49 -13.70 -0.78
CA LEU A 144 -8.53 -12.35 -1.36
C LEU A 144 -8.17 -12.38 -2.85
N LEU A 145 -7.06 -13.01 -3.23
CA LEU A 145 -6.62 -13.14 -4.62
C LEU A 145 -7.62 -13.92 -5.47
N SER A 146 -8.16 -15.03 -4.94
CA SER A 146 -9.21 -15.79 -5.63
C SER A 146 -10.49 -14.96 -5.87
N LYS A 147 -10.91 -14.16 -4.89
CA LYS A 147 -12.06 -13.24 -5.02
C LYS A 147 -11.80 -12.14 -6.06
N LEU A 148 -10.59 -11.60 -6.08
CA LEU A 148 -10.16 -10.58 -7.05
C LEU A 148 -10.23 -11.12 -8.48
N GLN A 149 -9.60 -12.25 -8.77
CA GLN A 149 -9.68 -12.88 -10.10
C GLN A 149 -11.12 -13.23 -10.49
N SER A 150 -11.91 -13.75 -9.55
CA SER A 150 -13.33 -14.06 -9.79
C SER A 150 -14.17 -12.80 -10.08
N SER A 151 -13.70 -11.64 -9.63
CA SER A 151 -14.32 -10.34 -9.89
C SER A 151 -13.79 -9.67 -11.17
N GLY A 152 -12.90 -10.34 -11.91
CA GLY A 152 -12.37 -9.88 -13.20
C GLY A 152 -11.03 -9.14 -13.14
N TYR A 153 -10.37 -9.08 -11.99
CA TYR A 153 -9.04 -8.47 -11.89
C TYR A 153 -7.95 -9.39 -12.43
N GLU A 154 -6.97 -8.78 -13.08
CA GLU A 154 -5.73 -9.45 -13.48
C GLU A 154 -4.70 -9.26 -12.38
N ILE A 155 -4.09 -10.36 -11.90
CA ILE A 155 -3.16 -10.31 -10.77
C ILE A 155 -1.74 -10.46 -11.30
N TYR A 156 -0.86 -9.58 -10.84
CA TYR A 156 0.54 -9.52 -11.24
C TYR A 156 1.46 -9.55 -10.02
N ARG A 157 2.64 -10.14 -10.20
CA ARG A 157 3.75 -10.06 -9.24
C ARG A 157 4.95 -9.36 -9.85
N ALA A 158 5.61 -8.48 -9.10
CA ALA A 158 6.90 -7.92 -9.49
C ALA A 158 8.06 -8.83 -9.04
N ARG A 159 9.12 -8.94 -9.85
CA ARG A 159 10.36 -9.66 -9.50
C ARG A 159 11.10 -8.96 -8.38
N ASN A 160 11.66 -9.72 -7.44
CA ASN A 160 12.79 -9.23 -6.65
C ASN A 160 14.12 -9.81 -7.16
N ASP A 161 14.27 -11.14 -7.33
CA ASP A 161 15.58 -11.73 -7.64
C ASP A 161 15.64 -12.77 -8.79
N ALA A 162 16.86 -13.00 -9.27
CA ALA A 162 17.18 -13.76 -10.48
C ALA A 162 16.93 -15.28 -10.39
N THR A 163 16.64 -15.82 -9.20
CA THR A 163 16.83 -17.25 -8.86
C THR A 163 15.55 -18.08 -8.64
N ASP A 164 14.37 -17.47 -8.64
CA ASP A 164 13.14 -18.23 -8.39
C ASP A 164 12.64 -18.94 -9.66
N ASP A 165 12.46 -20.26 -9.56
CA ASP A 165 11.99 -21.14 -10.63
C ASP A 165 10.45 -20.99 -10.79
N TYR A 166 10.02 -19.88 -11.39
CA TYR A 166 8.61 -19.47 -11.52
C TYR A 166 7.79 -20.25 -12.57
N LYS A 167 8.13 -21.52 -12.83
CA LYS A 167 7.51 -22.37 -13.88
C LYS A 167 5.99 -22.49 -13.78
N HIS A 168 5.39 -22.12 -12.64
CA HIS A 168 3.97 -22.20 -12.35
C HIS A 168 3.19 -20.88 -12.53
N LEU A 169 3.87 -19.73 -12.72
CA LEU A 169 3.23 -18.40 -12.85
C LEU A 169 2.73 -18.02 -14.24
N THR A 170 3.13 -18.74 -15.27
CA THR A 170 2.52 -18.72 -16.61
C THR A 170 2.70 -17.49 -17.53
N SER A 171 2.83 -17.87 -18.81
CA SER A 171 2.30 -17.31 -20.07
C SER A 171 2.60 -15.88 -20.54
N HIS A 172 2.53 -14.83 -19.73
CA HIS A 172 2.76 -13.46 -20.21
C HIS A 172 3.47 -12.60 -19.16
N ALA A 173 4.63 -12.09 -19.53
CA ALA A 173 5.41 -11.12 -18.78
C ALA A 173 5.19 -9.72 -19.36
N LEU A 174 4.95 -8.72 -18.50
CA LEU A 174 4.96 -7.32 -18.89
C LEU A 174 6.26 -6.69 -18.39
N THR A 175 7.03 -6.10 -19.30
CA THR A 175 8.21 -5.32 -18.92
C THR A 175 7.80 -3.86 -18.81
N LEU A 176 7.86 -3.33 -17.58
CA LEU A 176 7.69 -1.91 -17.31
C LEU A 176 8.98 -1.15 -17.70
N SER A 177 8.87 0.18 -17.82
CA SER A 177 10.03 1.03 -18.03
C SER A 177 11.11 0.76 -16.97
N ARG A 178 12.39 0.71 -17.38
CA ARG A 178 13.56 0.39 -16.53
C ARG A 178 13.78 -1.10 -16.23
N GLY A 179 13.18 -2.01 -17.02
CA GLY A 179 13.52 -3.43 -16.98
C GLY A 179 12.85 -4.23 -15.86
N ILE A 180 11.96 -3.60 -15.09
CA ILE A 180 11.13 -4.30 -14.11
C ILE A 180 10.16 -5.18 -14.88
N THR A 181 10.19 -6.48 -14.62
CA THR A 181 9.27 -7.44 -15.23
C THR A 181 8.24 -7.85 -14.18
N ILE A 182 6.97 -7.77 -14.56
CA ILE A 182 5.85 -8.29 -13.78
C ILE A 182 5.25 -9.50 -14.50
N TRP A 183 4.79 -10.49 -13.73
CA TRP A 183 4.20 -11.71 -14.27
C TRP A 183 2.75 -11.82 -13.88
N LYS A 184 1.91 -12.09 -14.88
CA LYS A 184 0.48 -12.30 -14.70
C LYS A 184 0.24 -13.72 -14.20
N PHE A 185 -0.50 -13.87 -13.10
CA PHE A 185 -0.98 -15.17 -12.68
C PHE A 185 -2.02 -15.71 -13.66
N PRO A 186 -2.02 -17.04 -13.94
CA PRO A 186 -3.13 -17.65 -14.66
C PRO A 186 -4.40 -17.53 -13.81
N LYS A 187 -5.56 -17.76 -14.43
CA LYS A 187 -6.81 -17.89 -13.68
C LYS A 187 -6.70 -19.12 -12.78
N MET A 188 -6.78 -18.92 -11.47
CA MET A 188 -6.61 -19.97 -10.46
C MET A 188 -7.85 -20.07 -9.56
N HIS A 189 -8.21 -21.30 -9.20
CA HIS A 189 -9.19 -21.60 -8.18
C HIS A 189 -8.60 -21.43 -6.77
N LEU A 190 -9.47 -21.36 -5.75
CA LEU A 190 -9.05 -21.12 -4.37
C LEU A 190 -8.01 -22.13 -3.87
N GLU A 191 -8.18 -23.42 -4.14
CA GLU A 191 -7.24 -24.45 -3.71
C GLU A 191 -5.88 -24.30 -4.39
N GLU A 192 -5.84 -23.84 -5.64
CA GLU A 192 -4.59 -23.52 -6.33
C GLU A 192 -3.92 -22.30 -5.69
N TRP A 193 -4.69 -21.27 -5.32
CA TRP A 193 -4.19 -20.10 -4.60
C TRP A 193 -3.64 -20.42 -3.20
N LYS A 194 -4.23 -21.40 -2.49
CA LYS A 194 -3.71 -21.87 -1.20
C LYS A 194 -2.37 -22.58 -1.33
N ASN A 195 -2.15 -23.24 -2.46
CA ASN A 195 -0.90 -23.94 -2.78
C ASN A 195 0.22 -23.02 -3.29
N VAL A 196 -0.06 -21.74 -3.54
CA VAL A 196 0.98 -20.75 -3.80
C VAL A 196 1.77 -20.55 -2.49
N GLY A 197 3.06 -20.88 -2.53
CA GLY A 197 3.93 -20.94 -1.36
C GLY A 197 3.96 -19.63 -0.57
N LYS A 198 4.18 -19.69 0.74
CA LYS A 198 4.10 -18.51 1.62
C LYS A 198 5.19 -17.47 1.28
N GLU A 199 6.31 -17.91 0.73
CA GLU A 199 7.39 -17.08 0.18
C GLU A 199 6.94 -16.14 -0.95
N TRP A 200 5.79 -16.41 -1.57
CA TRP A 200 5.15 -15.54 -2.58
C TRP A 200 4.41 -14.36 -2.00
N ARG A 201 4.09 -14.43 -0.72
CA ARG A 201 3.31 -13.45 0.02
C ARG A 201 4.22 -12.42 0.69
N GLY A 202 5.52 -12.51 0.42
CA GLY A 202 6.57 -11.72 1.04
C GLY A 202 6.86 -10.38 0.37
N GLU A 203 6.46 -10.16 -0.90
CA GLU A 203 6.91 -8.97 -1.67
C GLU A 203 5.94 -8.53 -2.79
N TYR A 204 5.96 -7.21 -3.07
CA TYR A 204 5.21 -6.42 -4.08
C TYR A 204 4.25 -7.16 -5.03
N GLN A 205 2.95 -7.00 -4.80
CA GLN A 205 1.87 -7.44 -5.67
C GLN A 205 1.16 -6.27 -6.35
N MET A 206 0.72 -6.47 -7.59
CA MET A 206 -0.10 -5.50 -8.32
C MET A 206 -1.38 -6.17 -8.83
N LEU A 207 -2.47 -5.40 -8.82
CA LEU A 207 -3.84 -5.78 -9.13
C LEU A 207 -4.47 -4.82 -10.14
#